data_AF-A0A531JBW1-F1
#
_entry.id   AF-A0A531JBW1-F1
#
_cell.length_a   1.000
_cell.length_b   1.000
_cell.length_c   1.000
_cell.angle_alpha   90.00
_cell.angle_beta   90.00
_cell.angle_gamma   90.00
#
_symmetry.space_group_name_H-M   'P 1'
#
loop_
_entity.id
_entity.type
_entity.pdbx_description
1 polymer ?
#
loop_
_entity_poly.entity_id
_entity_poly.type
_entity_poly.pdbx_seq_one_letter_code
_entity_poly.pdbx_strand_id
1 'polypeptide(L)' 'SRSELVTALRALDRVLRARLDWIPTYYLANHRVAYWDMFGFLEQKPDFGFPVETLWWIDKGKAAKIGKA' A
#
# COMPACT_ATOMS: atom_id res chain seq x y z
N SER A 1 4.89 -25.02 3.45
CA SER A 1 4.38 -24.55 2.13
C SER A 1 3.54 -23.30 2.29
N ARG A 2 3.17 -22.59 1.21
CA ARG A 2 2.30 -21.41 1.30
C ARG A 2 0.92 -21.75 1.88
N SER A 3 0.36 -22.91 1.52
CA SER A 3 -0.94 -23.35 2.03
C SER A 3 -0.92 -23.64 3.53
N GLU A 4 0.14 -24.25 4.04
CA GLU A 4 0.31 -24.50 5.48
C GLU A 4 0.38 -23.18 6.27
N LEU A 5 1.14 -22.20 5.79
CA LEU A 5 1.22 -20.88 6.41
C LEU A 5 -0.15 -20.20 6.47
N VAL A 6 -0.91 -20.23 5.38
CA VAL A 6 -2.27 -19.67 5.33
C VAL A 6 -3.19 -20.36 6.35
N THR A 7 -3.11 -21.68 6.47
CA THR A 7 -3.89 -22.43 7.47
C THR A 7 -3.51 -22.05 8.89
N ALA A 8 -2.20 -21.95 9.19
CA ALA A 8 -1.71 -21.57 10.51
C ALA A 8 -2.15 -20.13 10.90
N LEU A 9 -2.01 -19.17 9.99
CA LEU A 9 -2.40 -17.78 10.25
C LEU A 9 -3.92 -17.63 10.45
N ARG A 10 -4.74 -18.40 9.71
CA ARG A 10 -6.20 -18.44 9.93
C ARG A 10 -6.56 -19.04 11.29
N ALA A 11 -5.84 -20.07 11.74
CA ALA A 11 -6.05 -20.63 13.08
C ALA A 11 -5.70 -19.61 14.17
N LEU A 12 -4.57 -18.91 14.00
CA LEU A 12 -4.13 -17.86 14.92
C LEU A 12 -5.16 -16.70 15.02
N ASP A 13 -5.63 -16.17 13.90
CA ASP A 13 -6.62 -15.08 13.87
C ASP A 13 -7.92 -15.46 14.64
N ARG A 14 -8.40 -16.70 14.50
CA ARG A 14 -9.56 -17.20 15.24
C ARG A 14 -9.33 -17.22 16.76
N VAL A 15 -8.17 -17.70 17.19
CA VAL A 15 -7.82 -17.75 18.63
C VAL A 15 -7.71 -16.34 19.21
N LEU A 16 -7.05 -15.41 18.50
CA LEU A 16 -6.91 -14.02 18.95
C LEU A 16 -8.27 -13.31 19.08
N ARG A 17 -9.19 -13.53 18.12
CA ARG A 17 -10.56 -12.97 18.19
C ARG A 17 -11.37 -13.57 19.34
N ALA A 18 -11.27 -14.87 19.58
CA ALA A 18 -12.02 -15.54 20.65
C ALA A 18 -11.59 -15.10 22.07
N ARG A 19 -10.33 -14.67 22.23
CA ARG A 19 -9.81 -14.14 23.49
C ARG A 19 -10.37 -12.77 23.85
N LEU A 20 -10.87 -12.01 22.88
CA LEU A 20 -11.42 -10.67 23.06
C LEU A 20 -10.45 -9.68 23.74
N ASP A 21 -9.14 -9.94 23.64
CA ASP A 21 -8.09 -9.07 24.19
C ASP A 21 -8.05 -7.69 23.50
N TRP A 22 -8.64 -7.59 22.30
CA TRP A 22 -8.66 -6.40 21.47
C TRP A 22 -10.04 -6.17 20.86
N ILE A 23 -10.49 -4.90 20.82
CA ILE A 23 -11.71 -4.48 20.12
C ILE A 23 -11.32 -3.97 18.72
N PRO A 24 -11.65 -4.70 17.64
CA PRO A 24 -11.35 -4.24 16.29
C PRO A 24 -12.09 -2.96 15.95
N THR A 25 -11.43 -2.06 15.22
CA THR A 25 -12.01 -0.80 14.74
C THR A 25 -11.99 -0.76 13.21
N TYR A 26 -11.55 0.34 12.63
CA TYR A 26 -11.49 0.57 11.20
C TYR A 26 -10.04 0.74 10.73
N TYR A 27 -9.80 0.45 9.46
CA TYR A 27 -8.57 0.78 8.77
C TYR A 27 -8.91 1.37 7.40
N LEU A 28 -8.02 2.22 6.87
CA LEU A 28 -8.13 2.73 5.52
C LEU A 28 -7.35 1.81 4.58
N ALA A 29 -8.04 1.13 3.64
CA ALA A 29 -7.40 0.20 2.71
C ALA A 29 -6.52 0.88 1.65
N ASN A 30 -6.62 2.20 1.51
CA ASN A 30 -6.00 2.96 0.43
C ASN A 30 -5.00 3.99 0.97
N HIS A 31 -3.91 4.18 0.23
CA HIS A 31 -2.99 5.28 0.45
C HIS A 31 -3.55 6.54 -0.23
N ARG A 32 -3.84 7.58 0.54
CA ARG A 32 -4.22 8.90 -0.01
C ARG A 32 -2.97 9.75 -0.13
N VAL A 33 -2.63 10.13 -1.36
CA VAL A 33 -1.39 10.87 -1.66
C VAL A 33 -1.73 12.04 -2.56
N ALA A 34 -1.27 13.23 -2.18
CA ALA A 34 -1.23 14.39 -3.04
C ALA A 34 0.21 14.59 -3.50
N TYR A 35 0.40 14.82 -4.80
CA TYR A 35 1.71 15.01 -5.40
C TYR A 35 1.60 15.97 -6.57
N TRP A 36 2.72 16.63 -6.90
CA TRP A 36 2.83 17.51 -8.05
C TRP A 36 2.63 16.72 -9.35
N ASP A 37 1.92 17.29 -10.34
CA ASP A 37 1.79 16.68 -11.68
C ASP A 37 3.11 16.83 -12.46
N MET A 38 4.14 16.16 -11.95
CA MET A 38 5.48 16.01 -12.51
C MET A 38 6.01 14.60 -12.33
N PHE A 39 5.31 13.74 -11.59
CA PHE A 39 5.72 12.36 -11.36
C PHE A 39 5.01 11.40 -12.32
N GLY A 40 5.76 10.37 -12.71
CA GLY A 40 5.24 9.16 -13.34
C GLY A 40 5.37 7.97 -12.39
N PHE A 41 4.42 7.04 -12.47
CA PHE A 41 4.41 5.76 -11.77
C PHE A 41 3.45 4.79 -12.49
N LEU A 42 3.54 3.51 -12.17
CA LEU A 42 2.59 2.50 -12.66
C LEU A 42 1.27 2.59 -11.89
N GLU A 43 0.14 2.66 -12.60
CA GLU A 43 -1.20 2.78 -11.98
C GLU A 43 -1.51 1.58 -11.07
N GLN A 44 -1.11 0.36 -11.47
CA GLN A 44 -1.19 -0.81 -10.63
C GLN A 44 0.03 -0.91 -9.71
N LYS A 45 -0.16 -0.57 -8.43
CA LYS A 45 0.85 -0.74 -7.39
C LYS A 45 1.04 -2.22 -6.99
N PRO A 46 2.19 -2.59 -6.41
CA PRO A 46 2.37 -3.89 -5.77
C PRO A 46 1.34 -4.13 -4.63
N ASP A 47 0.95 -5.39 -4.44
CA ASP A 47 -0.08 -5.77 -3.46
C ASP A 47 0.31 -5.42 -2.03
N PHE A 48 1.59 -5.54 -1.67
CA PHE A 48 2.09 -5.39 -0.30
C PHE A 48 3.06 -4.22 -0.12
N GLY A 49 3.06 -3.25 -1.05
CA GLY A 49 3.99 -2.11 -0.97
C GLY A 49 3.47 -0.85 -1.63
N PHE A 50 3.89 0.28 -1.09
CA PHE A 50 3.75 1.60 -1.70
C PHE A 50 5.08 2.40 -1.59
N PRO A 51 6.19 1.92 -2.17
CA PRO A 51 7.47 2.62 -2.09
C PRO A 51 7.57 3.69 -3.20
N VAL A 52 7.33 4.95 -2.81
CA VAL A 52 7.33 6.10 -3.74
C VAL A 52 8.71 6.31 -4.34
N GLU A 53 9.74 6.27 -3.50
CA GLU A 53 11.13 6.53 -3.84
C GLU A 53 11.74 5.53 -4.84
N THR A 54 11.19 4.33 -4.96
CA THR A 54 11.71 3.31 -5.88
C THR A 54 10.86 3.13 -7.14
N LEU A 55 9.54 3.41 -7.06
CA LEU A 55 8.61 3.15 -8.16
C LEU A 55 8.19 4.41 -8.93
N TRP A 56 8.51 5.60 -8.41
CA TRP A 56 8.13 6.86 -9.04
C TRP A 56 9.36 7.51 -9.66
N TRP A 57 9.14 8.25 -10.74
CA TRP A 57 10.19 9.00 -11.42
C TRP A 57 9.68 10.40 -11.79
N ILE A 58 10.62 11.31 -12.04
CA ILE A 58 10.28 12.64 -12.58
C ILE A 58 10.02 12.50 -14.07
N ASP A 59 8.80 12.80 -14.49
CA ASP A 59 8.43 12.98 -15.88
C ASP A 59 8.75 14.42 -16.29
N LYS A 60 9.80 14.58 -17.10
CA LYS A 60 10.27 15.91 -17.54
C LYS A 60 9.20 16.70 -18.30
N GLY A 61 8.36 16.02 -19.07
CA GLY A 61 7.29 16.67 -19.84
C GLY A 61 6.21 17.22 -18.94
N LYS A 62 5.82 16.46 -17.92
CA LYS A 62 4.88 16.93 -16.88
C LYS A 62 5.49 18.04 -16.01
N ALA A 63 6.74 17.88 -15.58
CA ALA A 63 7.46 18.88 -14.79
C ALA A 63 7.52 20.25 -15.49
N ALA A 64 7.80 20.25 -16.81
CA ALA A 64 7.83 21.47 -17.60
C ALA A 64 6.47 22.19 -17.67
N LYS A 65 5.35 21.44 -17.76
CA LYS A 65 3.99 22.02 -17.81
C LYS A 65 3.63 22.81 -16.56
N ILE A 66 4.16 22.40 -15.41
CA ILE A 66 3.93 23.08 -14.13
C ILE A 66 5.05 24.07 -13.75
N GLY A 67 6.00 24.35 -14.66
CA GLY A 67 7.10 25.29 -14.42
C GLY A 67 8.13 24.81 -13.39
N LYS A 68 8.30 23.48 -13.27
CA LYS A 68 9.23 22.81 -12.34
C LYS A 68 10.36 22.06 -13.06
N ALA A 69 10.61 22.40 -14.34
CA ALA A 69 11.71 21.85 -15.13
C ALA A 69 13.05 22.48 -14.77
#